data_AF-A0A7G7SX01-F1
#
_entry.id   AF-A0A7G7SX01-F1
#
_cell.length_a   1.000
_cell.length_b   1.000
_cell.length_c   1.000
_cell.angle_alpha   90.00
_cell.angle_beta   90.00
_cell.angle_gamma   90.00
#
_symmetry.space_group_name_H-M   'P 1'
#
loop_
_entity.id
_entity.type
_entity.pdbx_description
1 polymer ?
#
loop_
_entity_poly.entity_id
_entity_poly.type
_entity_poly.pdbx_seq_one_letter_code
_entity_poly.pdbx_strand_id
1 'polypeptide(L)'
;MSTPILPFEVWESGTNQNSIPANDNSLRWEILSGLVIADDVTVQPATPDNGDIYVIPAGATGSQWSTFDPLDLALYRSGTWYAYAPITGITVNISGVLYAFNGTAYEALGGGGGAPAAEDVSYDNTASGLAAEDVQAAIDEVATRNRSTTTTINHSASGALTINYNLGDYFIVNLAANVTGITISNPPATGQGGSIRIRFVQDGTGSRTVVLPSSAKAISGTDTSVQSAASAQTVLHLTTDNGGTSWAYSMKAVAA
;
A
#
# COMPACT_ATOMS: atom_id res chain seq x y z
N MET A 1 -31.60 13.47 -32.25
CA MET A 1 -32.35 12.45 -31.47
C MET A 1 -32.29 11.15 -32.21
N SER A 2 -31.15 10.47 -32.04
CA SER A 2 -30.87 9.15 -32.58
C SER A 2 -31.75 8.10 -31.90
N THR A 3 -32.11 7.02 -32.60
CA THR A 3 -32.87 5.93 -31.99
C THR A 3 -32.00 5.18 -30.97
N PRO A 4 -32.56 4.65 -29.87
CA PRO A 4 -31.80 3.83 -28.94
C PRO A 4 -31.10 2.63 -29.60
N ILE A 5 -29.91 2.27 -29.11
CA ILE A 5 -29.15 1.08 -29.55
C ILE A 5 -29.84 -0.23 -29.16
N LEU A 6 -30.73 -0.20 -28.16
CA LEU A 6 -31.52 -1.33 -27.71
C LEU A 6 -32.88 -0.84 -27.20
N PRO A 7 -33.94 -1.67 -27.22
CA PRO A 7 -33.97 -3.05 -27.75
C PRO A 7 -33.87 -3.09 -29.29
N PHE A 8 -33.55 -4.27 -29.83
CA PHE A 8 -33.63 -4.50 -31.28
C PHE A 8 -35.08 -4.41 -31.77
N GLU A 9 -35.25 -3.91 -32.99
CA GLU A 9 -36.55 -3.84 -33.65
C GLU A 9 -37.07 -5.25 -33.94
N VAL A 10 -38.36 -5.48 -33.73
CA VAL A 10 -39.00 -6.79 -33.93
C VAL A 10 -39.87 -6.74 -35.18
N TRP A 11 -39.94 -7.86 -35.92
CA TRP A 11 -40.90 -7.99 -37.01
C TRP A 11 -42.32 -8.12 -36.47
N GLU A 12 -43.14 -7.09 -36.67
CA GLU A 12 -44.56 -7.14 -36.32
C GLU A 12 -45.36 -7.98 -37.32
N SER A 13 -46.37 -8.68 -36.84
CA SER A 13 -47.26 -9.49 -37.68
C SER A 13 -47.90 -8.65 -38.79
N GLY A 14 -47.76 -9.06 -40.05
CA GLY A 14 -48.36 -8.39 -41.21
C GLY A 14 -47.49 -7.33 -41.90
N THR A 15 -46.24 -7.12 -41.49
CA THR A 15 -45.31 -6.23 -42.21
C THR A 15 -44.81 -6.85 -43.51
N ASN A 16 -45.00 -6.15 -44.63
CA ASN A 16 -44.28 -6.37 -45.89
C ASN A 16 -43.05 -5.45 -45.93
N GLN A 17 -41.93 -5.91 -46.49
CA GLN A 17 -40.60 -5.25 -46.48
C GLN A 17 -39.81 -5.37 -45.15
N ASN A 18 -39.63 -6.60 -44.68
CA ASN A 18 -38.84 -6.94 -43.47
C ASN A 18 -37.33 -6.59 -43.55
N SER A 19 -36.84 -6.08 -44.69
CA SER A 19 -35.44 -5.68 -44.88
C SER A 19 -35.04 -4.48 -44.03
N ILE A 20 -35.98 -3.60 -43.65
CA ILE A 20 -35.66 -2.40 -42.88
C ILE A 20 -35.27 -2.75 -41.43
N PRO A 21 -36.11 -3.41 -40.61
CA PRO A 21 -35.71 -3.80 -39.25
C PRO A 21 -34.52 -4.77 -39.23
N ALA A 22 -34.40 -5.63 -40.23
CA ALA A 22 -33.26 -6.55 -40.35
C ALA A 22 -31.94 -5.80 -40.57
N ASN A 23 -31.93 -4.78 -41.43
CA ASN A 23 -30.75 -3.97 -41.68
C ASN A 23 -30.44 -3.04 -40.49
N ASP A 24 -31.46 -2.52 -39.82
CA ASP A 24 -31.25 -1.63 -38.68
C ASP A 24 -30.68 -2.40 -37.47
N ASN A 25 -31.17 -3.61 -37.20
CA ASN A 25 -30.60 -4.48 -36.17
C ASN A 25 -29.19 -4.96 -36.49
N SER A 26 -28.85 -5.18 -37.76
CA SER A 26 -27.49 -5.58 -38.12
C SER A 26 -26.48 -4.47 -37.88
N LEU A 27 -26.83 -3.21 -38.14
CA LEU A 27 -26.02 -2.04 -37.80
C LEU A 27 -25.81 -1.91 -36.28
N ARG A 28 -26.88 -2.05 -35.49
CA ARG A 28 -26.77 -2.02 -34.02
C ARG A 28 -25.89 -3.14 -33.47
N TRP A 29 -26.00 -4.35 -34.02
CA TRP A 29 -25.16 -5.48 -33.62
C TRP A 29 -23.69 -5.31 -34.02
N GLU A 30 -23.42 -4.71 -35.18
CA GLU A 30 -22.06 -4.36 -35.61
C GLU A 30 -21.40 -3.40 -34.61
N ILE A 31 -22.14 -2.41 -34.11
CA ILE A 31 -21.66 -1.52 -33.04
C ILE A 31 -21.39 -2.28 -31.74
N LEU A 32 -22.35 -3.10 -31.27
CA LEU A 32 -22.25 -3.80 -29.98
C LEU A 32 -21.16 -4.87 -29.95
N SER A 33 -20.75 -5.39 -31.10
CA SER A 33 -19.69 -6.40 -31.23
C SER A 33 -18.35 -5.85 -31.72
N GLY A 34 -18.33 -4.61 -32.20
CA GLY A 34 -17.17 -3.94 -32.77
C GLY A 34 -16.30 -3.20 -31.76
N LEU A 35 -15.18 -2.68 -32.26
CA LEU A 35 -14.28 -1.78 -31.54
C LEU A 35 -14.67 -0.34 -31.88
N VAL A 36 -15.04 0.44 -30.87
CA VAL A 36 -15.10 1.90 -30.96
C VAL A 36 -13.67 2.42 -31.03
N ILE A 37 -13.34 3.09 -32.13
CA ILE A 37 -11.97 3.53 -32.47
C ILE A 37 -11.55 4.71 -31.60
N ALA A 38 -12.48 5.64 -31.32
CA ALA A 38 -12.23 6.81 -30.50
C ALA A 38 -13.54 7.45 -30.00
N ASP A 39 -13.44 8.23 -28.94
CA ASP A 39 -14.51 9.01 -28.31
C ASP A 39 -14.21 10.51 -28.22
N ASP A 40 -13.07 10.96 -28.75
CA ASP A 40 -12.55 12.33 -28.65
C ASP A 40 -12.43 13.06 -30.00
N VAL A 41 -12.83 12.42 -31.10
CA VAL A 41 -12.77 13.00 -32.45
C VAL A 41 -13.89 14.01 -32.63
N THR A 42 -13.56 15.29 -32.75
CA THR A 42 -14.55 16.40 -32.82
C THR A 42 -14.90 16.84 -34.24
N VAL A 43 -14.28 16.25 -35.25
CA VAL A 43 -14.55 16.53 -36.67
C VAL A 43 -14.78 15.21 -37.39
N GLN A 44 -15.92 15.10 -38.09
CA GLN A 44 -16.28 13.93 -38.87
C GLN A 44 -15.12 13.50 -39.80
N PRO A 45 -14.69 12.22 -39.75
CA PRO A 45 -13.66 11.70 -40.63
C PRO A 45 -14.02 11.92 -42.11
N ALA A 46 -13.05 12.38 -42.90
CA ALA A 46 -13.23 12.63 -44.33
C ALA A 46 -13.16 11.33 -45.17
N THR A 47 -12.45 10.32 -44.68
CA THR A 47 -12.24 9.02 -45.35
C THR A 47 -12.33 7.86 -44.33
N PRO A 48 -13.49 7.67 -43.66
CA PRO A 48 -13.69 6.54 -42.76
C PRO A 48 -13.76 5.22 -43.54
N ASP A 49 -13.30 4.14 -42.92
CA ASP A 49 -13.46 2.79 -43.44
C ASP A 49 -14.82 2.20 -43.02
N ASN A 50 -15.35 1.28 -43.83
CA ASN A 50 -16.58 0.57 -43.46
C ASN A 50 -16.36 -0.24 -42.18
N GLY A 51 -17.23 -0.04 -41.18
CA GLY A 51 -17.09 -0.67 -39.87
C GLY A 51 -16.43 0.21 -38.82
N ASP A 52 -15.97 1.42 -39.20
CA ASP A 52 -15.47 2.38 -38.23
C ASP A 52 -16.59 2.81 -37.27
N ILE A 53 -16.32 2.71 -35.97
CA ILE A 53 -17.25 3.09 -34.90
C ILE A 53 -16.62 4.18 -34.04
N TYR A 54 -17.38 5.22 -33.72
CA TYR A 54 -16.96 6.32 -32.85
C TYR A 54 -18.04 6.60 -31.79
N VAL A 55 -17.64 7.12 -30.63
CA VAL A 55 -18.57 7.84 -29.74
C VAL A 55 -18.53 9.30 -30.14
N ILE A 56 -19.70 9.92 -30.35
CA ILE A 56 -19.80 11.32 -30.75
C ILE A 56 -19.49 12.22 -29.54
N PRO A 57 -18.40 13.02 -29.55
CA PRO A 57 -18.13 13.95 -28.46
C PRO A 57 -19.05 15.17 -28.52
N ALA A 58 -19.13 15.89 -27.40
CA ALA A 58 -19.83 17.16 -27.35
C ALA A 58 -19.22 18.17 -28.34
N GLY A 59 -20.08 18.79 -29.16
CA GLY A 59 -19.65 19.79 -30.15
C GLY A 59 -19.06 19.21 -31.45
N ALA A 60 -19.25 17.91 -31.73
CA ALA A 60 -18.83 17.30 -32.97
C ALA A 60 -19.36 18.04 -34.22
N THR A 61 -18.50 18.20 -35.23
CA THR A 61 -18.81 18.91 -36.48
C THR A 61 -18.73 17.99 -37.69
N GLY A 62 -19.53 18.27 -38.73
CA GLY A 62 -19.51 17.51 -39.98
C GLY A 62 -20.88 17.47 -40.65
N SER A 63 -20.93 17.02 -41.91
CA SER A 63 -22.17 16.98 -42.67
C SER A 63 -23.24 16.08 -42.06
N GLN A 64 -22.84 14.97 -41.43
CA GLN A 64 -23.72 14.03 -40.73
C GLN A 64 -23.54 14.11 -39.22
N TRP A 65 -22.30 14.21 -38.72
CA TRP A 65 -22.03 14.23 -37.27
C TRP A 65 -22.69 15.40 -36.53
N SER A 66 -22.86 16.56 -37.19
CA SER A 66 -23.57 17.69 -36.58
C SER A 66 -25.07 17.45 -36.37
N THR A 67 -25.62 16.33 -36.86
CA THR A 67 -27.01 15.92 -36.63
C THR A 67 -27.17 14.90 -35.51
N PHE A 68 -26.06 14.37 -34.99
CA PHE A 68 -26.05 13.38 -33.91
C PHE A 68 -25.94 14.05 -32.54
N ASP A 69 -26.44 13.36 -31.52
CA ASP A 69 -26.36 13.84 -30.16
C ASP A 69 -25.02 13.39 -29.53
N PRO A 70 -24.47 14.17 -28.56
CA PRO A 70 -23.31 13.72 -27.81
C PRO A 70 -23.56 12.34 -27.17
N LEU A 71 -22.53 11.50 -27.15
CA LEU A 71 -22.50 10.13 -26.63
C LEU A 71 -23.15 9.06 -27.52
N ASP A 72 -23.74 9.45 -28.65
CA ASP A 72 -24.21 8.50 -29.66
C ASP A 72 -23.06 7.61 -30.17
N LEU A 73 -23.36 6.34 -30.44
CA LEU A 73 -22.45 5.42 -31.12
C LEU A 73 -22.67 5.54 -32.62
N ALA A 74 -21.69 6.08 -33.33
CA ALA A 74 -21.73 6.31 -34.76
C ALA A 74 -20.94 5.26 -35.54
N LEU A 75 -21.60 4.57 -36.47
CA LEU A 75 -21.03 3.57 -37.38
C LEU A 75 -21.00 4.10 -38.82
N TYR A 76 -19.87 3.94 -39.51
CA TYR A 76 -19.79 4.23 -40.95
C TYR A 76 -20.05 2.98 -41.80
N ARG A 77 -21.01 3.08 -42.72
CA ARG A 77 -21.39 2.01 -43.66
C ARG A 77 -21.75 2.58 -45.02
N SER A 78 -21.04 2.12 -46.05
CA SER A 78 -21.37 2.33 -47.47
C SER A 78 -21.62 3.80 -47.84
N GLY A 79 -20.79 4.72 -47.36
CA GLY A 79 -20.94 6.15 -47.65
C GLY A 79 -21.79 6.93 -46.65
N THR A 80 -22.38 6.27 -45.66
CA THR A 80 -23.34 6.88 -44.72
C THR A 80 -22.94 6.61 -43.26
N TRP A 81 -23.01 7.64 -42.42
CA TRP A 81 -22.97 7.49 -40.96
C TRP A 81 -24.36 7.18 -40.39
N TYR A 82 -24.41 6.17 -39.51
CA TYR A 82 -25.57 5.79 -38.70
C TYR A 82 -25.22 6.01 -37.23
N ALA A 83 -26.15 6.56 -36.44
CA ALA A 83 -25.93 6.83 -35.03
C ALA A 83 -27.07 6.27 -34.17
N TYR A 84 -26.71 5.73 -33.01
CA TYR A 84 -27.66 5.19 -32.05
C TYR A 84 -27.36 5.71 -30.65
N ALA A 85 -28.42 6.12 -29.95
CA ALA A 85 -28.32 6.61 -28.58
C ALA A 85 -28.01 5.45 -27.62
N PRO A 86 -27.04 5.59 -26.71
CA PRO A 86 -26.76 4.56 -25.72
C PRO A 86 -27.91 4.44 -24.71
N ILE A 87 -28.04 3.25 -24.14
CA ILE A 87 -28.90 3.01 -22.97
C ILE A 87 -28.04 2.66 -21.77
N THR A 88 -28.50 2.98 -20.56
CA THR A 88 -27.77 2.63 -19.34
C THR A 88 -27.48 1.13 -19.28
N GLY A 89 -26.23 0.78 -19.00
CA GLY A 89 -25.76 -0.61 -18.88
C GLY A 89 -25.26 -1.24 -20.18
N ILE A 90 -25.35 -0.57 -21.34
CA ILE A 90 -24.64 -1.09 -22.52
C ILE A 90 -23.14 -1.12 -22.22
N THR A 91 -22.47 -2.15 -22.74
CA THR A 91 -21.01 -2.25 -22.70
C THR A 91 -20.48 -2.15 -24.12
N VAL A 92 -19.47 -1.31 -24.32
CA VAL A 92 -18.77 -1.13 -25.61
C VAL A 92 -17.27 -1.19 -25.38
N ASN A 93 -16.52 -1.67 -26.36
CA ASN A 93 -15.06 -1.63 -26.32
C ASN A 93 -14.60 -0.33 -26.98
N ILE A 94 -14.04 0.60 -26.19
CA ILE A 94 -13.48 1.86 -26.67
C ILE A 94 -11.96 1.78 -26.59
N SER A 95 -11.30 1.83 -27.74
CA SER A 95 -9.84 1.83 -27.84
C SER A 95 -9.15 0.67 -27.10
N GLY A 96 -9.82 -0.49 -26.99
CA GLY A 96 -9.32 -1.69 -26.33
C GLY A 96 -9.77 -1.89 -24.88
N VAL A 97 -10.49 -0.92 -24.29
CA VAL A 97 -11.01 -0.99 -22.92
C VAL A 97 -12.52 -1.13 -22.94
N LEU A 98 -13.08 -1.98 -22.08
CA LEU A 98 -14.55 -2.09 -21.95
C LEU A 98 -15.07 -0.91 -21.12
N TYR A 99 -16.06 -0.21 -21.66
CA TYR A 99 -16.78 0.87 -20.98
C TYR A 99 -18.25 0.51 -20.85
N ALA A 100 -18.87 0.86 -19.72
CA ALA A 100 -20.31 0.81 -19.54
C ALA A 100 -20.91 2.22 -19.56
N PHE A 101 -22.04 2.38 -20.24
CA PHE A 101 -22.78 3.63 -20.19
C PHE A 101 -23.58 3.74 -18.88
N ASN A 102 -23.33 4.77 -18.07
CA ASN A 102 -24.00 4.97 -16.78
C ASN A 102 -25.32 5.76 -16.86
N GLY A 103 -25.72 6.20 -18.06
CA GLY A 103 -26.86 7.10 -18.29
C GLY A 103 -26.46 8.54 -18.60
N THR A 104 -25.22 8.92 -18.28
CA THR A 104 -24.66 10.27 -18.53
C THR A 104 -23.30 10.26 -19.21
N ALA A 105 -22.54 9.17 -19.12
CA ALA A 105 -21.20 9.01 -19.67
C ALA A 105 -20.84 7.52 -19.83
N TYR A 106 -19.79 7.25 -20.61
CA TYR A 106 -19.12 5.95 -20.66
C TYR A 106 -18.05 5.88 -19.56
N GLU A 107 -18.16 4.91 -18.67
CA GLU A 107 -17.20 4.68 -17.58
C GLU A 107 -16.47 3.36 -17.80
N ALA A 108 -15.14 3.35 -17.61
CA ALA A 108 -14.36 2.14 -17.82
C ALA A 108 -14.77 1.04 -16.83
N LEU A 109 -15.20 -0.10 -17.36
CA LEU A 109 -15.34 -1.33 -16.59
C LEU A 109 -13.93 -1.88 -16.37
N GLY A 110 -13.34 -1.52 -15.23
CA GLY A 110 -11.96 -1.84 -14.86
C GLY A 110 -11.49 -3.22 -15.35
N GLY A 111 -10.73 -3.20 -16.45
CA GLY A 111 -10.17 -4.37 -17.10
C GLY A 111 -8.83 -3.96 -17.68
N GLY A 112 -7.81 -3.92 -16.82
CA GLY A 112 -6.46 -3.51 -17.21
C GLY A 112 -5.59 -2.91 -16.11
N GLY A 113 -6.08 -2.77 -14.87
CA GLY A 113 -5.20 -2.49 -13.74
C GLY A 113 -4.44 -3.76 -13.37
N GLY A 114 -3.10 -3.73 -13.37
CA GLY A 114 -2.31 -4.78 -12.74
C GLY A 114 -2.78 -5.03 -11.30
N ALA A 115 -2.37 -6.15 -10.71
CA ALA A 115 -2.59 -6.35 -9.27
C ALA A 115 -2.18 -5.07 -8.52
N PRO A 116 -3.00 -4.58 -7.57
CA PRO A 116 -2.72 -3.33 -6.87
C PRO A 116 -1.31 -3.36 -6.28
N ALA A 117 -0.60 -2.23 -6.32
CA ALA A 117 0.67 -2.13 -5.61
C ALA A 117 0.41 -2.27 -4.10
N ALA A 118 1.43 -2.61 -3.31
CA ALA A 118 1.23 -2.79 -1.87
C ALA A 118 0.76 -1.48 -1.19
N GLU A 119 1.16 -0.32 -1.71
CA GLU A 119 0.67 0.98 -1.24
C GLU A 119 -0.84 1.22 -1.53
N ASP A 120 -1.41 0.55 -2.52
CA ASP A 120 -2.83 0.71 -2.91
C ASP A 120 -3.75 -0.22 -2.11
N VAL A 121 -3.20 -1.17 -1.37
CA VAL A 121 -3.96 -2.13 -0.57
C VAL A 121 -4.07 -1.61 0.85
N SER A 122 -5.27 -1.16 1.22
CA SER A 122 -5.57 -0.74 2.59
C SER A 122 -5.27 -1.86 3.60
N TYR A 123 -4.73 -1.47 4.74
CA TYR A 123 -4.41 -2.35 5.84
C TYR A 123 -5.24 -1.98 7.08
N ASP A 124 -6.03 -2.94 7.57
CA ASP A 124 -6.75 -2.78 8.84
C ASP A 124 -5.78 -3.00 10.01
N ASN A 125 -5.40 -1.90 10.64
CA ASN A 125 -4.43 -1.90 11.72
C ASN A 125 -5.03 -2.12 13.12
N THR A 126 -6.36 -2.22 13.25
CA THR A 126 -7.08 -2.15 14.54
C THR A 126 -6.62 -3.17 15.58
N ALA A 127 -6.18 -4.36 15.15
CA ALA A 127 -5.70 -5.43 16.02
C ALA A 127 -4.18 -5.67 15.96
N SER A 128 -3.48 -5.02 15.04
CA SER A 128 -2.09 -5.38 14.73
C SER A 128 -1.04 -4.74 15.63
N GLY A 129 -1.38 -3.59 16.24
CA GLY A 129 -0.41 -2.76 16.94
C GLY A 129 0.61 -2.07 16.02
N LEU A 130 0.37 -2.04 14.70
CA LEU A 130 1.06 -1.19 13.73
C LEU A 130 0.30 0.13 13.56
N ALA A 131 1.01 1.19 13.18
CA ALA A 131 0.40 2.47 12.82
C ALA A 131 0.08 2.58 11.33
N ALA A 132 0.61 1.68 10.51
CA ALA A 132 0.40 1.63 9.07
C ALA A 132 -1.09 1.62 8.64
N GLU A 133 -1.40 2.25 7.52
CA GLU A 133 -2.75 2.31 6.92
C GLU A 133 -2.85 1.54 5.58
N ASP A 134 -1.69 1.15 5.03
CA ASP A 134 -1.56 0.33 3.82
C ASP A 134 -0.55 -0.81 4.03
N VAL A 135 -0.56 -1.79 3.13
CA VAL A 135 0.28 -2.98 3.23
C VAL A 135 1.77 -2.64 3.11
N GLN A 136 2.14 -1.66 2.29
CA GLN A 136 3.54 -1.25 2.12
C GLN A 136 4.10 -0.66 3.43
N ALA A 137 3.39 0.29 4.02
CA ALA A 137 3.73 0.90 5.30
C ALA A 137 3.79 -0.14 6.43
N ALA A 138 2.91 -1.15 6.43
CA ALA A 138 2.91 -2.20 7.44
C ALA A 138 4.19 -3.06 7.36
N ILE A 139 4.63 -3.41 6.15
CA ILE A 139 5.86 -4.15 5.91
C ILE A 139 7.08 -3.33 6.33
N ASP A 140 7.13 -2.05 5.99
CA ASP A 140 8.23 -1.16 6.36
C ASP A 140 8.31 -0.95 7.87
N GLU A 141 7.17 -0.82 8.55
CA GLU A 141 7.11 -0.75 10.00
C GLU A 141 7.62 -2.03 10.68
N VAL A 142 7.24 -3.21 10.17
CA VAL A 142 7.75 -4.49 10.69
C VAL A 142 9.25 -4.64 10.43
N ALA A 143 9.73 -4.24 9.24
CA ALA A 143 11.15 -4.31 8.89
C ALA A 143 12.01 -3.41 9.80
N THR A 144 11.50 -2.23 10.15
CA THR A 144 12.20 -1.29 11.05
C THR A 144 12.18 -1.73 12.52
N ARG A 145 11.23 -2.57 12.95
CA ARG A 145 11.17 -3.16 14.30
C ARG A 145 12.20 -4.28 14.54
N ASN A 146 13.27 -4.38 13.75
CA ASN A 146 14.32 -5.39 13.92
C ASN A 146 15.03 -5.26 15.28
N ARG A 147 14.64 -6.09 16.25
CA ARG A 147 15.21 -6.09 17.60
C ARG A 147 16.60 -6.75 17.68
N SER A 148 17.09 -7.38 16.62
CA SER A 148 18.45 -7.96 16.59
C SER A 148 19.55 -6.92 16.38
N THR A 149 19.19 -5.66 16.11
CA THR A 149 20.13 -4.55 15.95
C THR A 149 21.02 -4.41 17.19
N THR A 150 22.34 -4.28 16.98
CA THR A 150 23.29 -4.01 18.07
C THR A 150 23.55 -2.50 18.17
N THR A 151 23.11 -1.90 19.26
CA THR A 151 23.33 -0.48 19.56
C THR A 151 24.59 -0.30 20.39
N THR A 152 25.52 0.55 19.94
CA THR A 152 26.74 0.88 20.68
C THR A 152 26.61 2.26 21.32
N ILE A 153 26.95 2.35 22.61
CA ILE A 153 26.92 3.57 23.41
C ILE A 153 28.34 3.82 23.94
N ASN A 154 28.89 4.99 23.65
CA ASN A 154 30.19 5.43 24.18
C ASN A 154 29.96 6.34 25.39
N HIS A 155 30.24 5.83 26.59
CA HIS A 155 30.03 6.55 27.85
C HIS A 155 31.33 7.23 28.29
N SER A 156 31.51 8.50 27.89
CA SER A 156 32.77 9.25 28.04
C SER A 156 32.83 10.18 29.24
N ALA A 157 31.72 10.41 29.94
CA ALA A 157 31.64 11.33 31.07
C ALA A 157 30.94 10.66 32.25
N SER A 158 31.38 10.96 33.48
CA SER A 158 30.77 10.37 34.67
C SER A 158 29.32 10.85 34.81
N GLY A 159 28.38 9.93 34.98
CA GLY A 159 26.97 10.30 35.08
C GLY A 159 26.00 9.15 34.81
N ALA A 160 24.73 9.50 34.64
CA ALA A 160 23.67 8.55 34.33
C ALA A 160 23.73 8.08 32.86
N LEU A 161 23.33 6.84 32.64
CA LEU A 161 23.23 6.20 31.33
C LEU A 161 21.78 5.84 31.02
N THR A 162 21.31 6.14 29.81
CA THR A 162 19.97 5.73 29.35
C THR A 162 20.09 4.60 28.33
N ILE A 163 19.33 3.52 28.54
CA ILE A 163 19.16 2.42 27.59
C ILE A 163 17.73 2.46 27.07
N ASN A 164 17.56 2.75 25.78
CA ASN A 164 16.24 2.77 25.15
C ASN A 164 15.90 1.38 24.60
N TYR A 165 14.95 0.69 25.24
CA TYR A 165 14.52 -0.67 24.88
C TYR A 165 14.03 -0.79 23.43
N ASN A 166 13.51 0.30 22.84
CA ASN A 166 13.03 0.31 21.46
C ASN A 166 14.16 0.23 20.42
N LEU A 167 15.42 0.44 20.81
CA LEU A 167 16.57 0.35 19.89
C LEU A 167 17.03 -1.09 19.63
N GLY A 168 16.42 -2.08 20.30
CA GLY A 168 16.67 -3.50 20.09
C GLY A 168 17.00 -4.25 21.38
N ASP A 169 17.42 -5.50 21.23
CA ASP A 169 17.75 -6.42 22.31
C ASP A 169 19.21 -6.35 22.72
N TYR A 170 20.09 -5.81 21.86
CA TYR A 170 21.53 -5.90 22.03
C TYR A 170 22.19 -4.54 22.17
N PHE A 171 22.82 -4.31 23.31
CA PHE A 171 23.59 -3.11 23.61
C PHE A 171 25.05 -3.44 23.88
N ILE A 172 25.94 -2.54 23.44
CA ILE A 172 27.35 -2.48 23.85
C ILE A 172 27.55 -1.11 24.49
N VAL A 173 28.10 -1.09 25.70
CA VAL A 173 28.44 0.14 26.41
C VAL A 173 29.95 0.17 26.60
N ASN A 174 30.62 1.05 25.87
CA ASN A 174 32.05 1.31 26.03
C ASN A 174 32.24 2.29 27.18
N LEU A 175 32.93 1.86 28.23
CA LEU A 175 33.11 2.61 29.46
C LEU A 175 34.43 3.37 29.44
N ALA A 176 34.35 4.70 29.31
CA ALA A 176 35.47 5.63 29.54
C ALA A 176 35.21 6.55 30.74
N ALA A 177 34.13 6.33 31.49
CA ALA A 177 33.82 7.01 32.75
C ALA A 177 32.89 6.15 33.63
N ASN A 178 32.68 6.56 34.88
CA ASN A 178 31.77 5.86 35.79
C ASN A 178 30.32 6.08 35.38
N VAL A 179 29.50 5.03 35.44
CA VAL A 179 28.05 5.11 35.30
C VAL A 179 27.46 5.18 36.71
N THR A 180 26.90 6.33 37.07
CA THR A 180 26.34 6.57 38.43
C THR A 180 24.90 6.07 38.59
N GLY A 181 24.28 5.64 37.49
CA GLY A 181 22.95 5.02 37.46
C GLY A 181 22.55 4.71 36.03
N ILE A 182 21.65 3.75 35.85
CA ILE A 182 21.07 3.39 34.56
C ILE A 182 19.57 3.64 34.58
N THR A 183 19.04 4.23 33.52
CA THR A 183 17.60 4.29 33.25
C THR A 183 17.30 3.44 32.02
N ILE A 184 16.40 2.46 32.16
CA ILE A 184 15.88 1.72 31.01
C ILE A 184 14.57 2.41 30.60
N SER A 185 14.56 3.05 29.43
CA SER A 185 13.38 3.74 28.91
C SER A 185 12.60 2.84 27.94
N ASN A 186 11.30 3.14 27.81
CA ASN A 186 10.35 2.44 26.94
C ASN A 186 10.28 0.92 27.18
N PRO A 187 10.20 0.42 28.44
CA PRO A 187 9.97 -1.00 28.67
C PRO A 187 8.67 -1.46 27.99
N PRO A 188 8.53 -2.76 27.67
CA PRO A 188 7.25 -3.30 27.22
C PRO A 188 6.13 -2.94 28.20
N ALA A 189 4.91 -2.74 27.70
CA ALA A 189 3.77 -2.43 28.55
C ALA A 189 3.52 -3.54 29.58
N THR A 190 2.89 -3.20 30.71
CA THR A 190 2.52 -4.19 31.74
C THR A 190 1.72 -5.34 31.13
N GLY A 191 2.09 -6.58 31.46
CA GLY A 191 1.50 -7.79 30.86
C GLY A 191 2.26 -8.30 29.62
N GLN A 192 3.29 -7.59 29.17
CA GLN A 192 4.21 -8.03 28.13
C GLN A 192 5.61 -8.29 28.71
N GLY A 193 6.22 -9.40 28.31
CA GLY A 193 7.60 -9.72 28.66
C GLY A 193 8.60 -8.97 27.78
N GLY A 194 9.75 -8.61 28.34
CA GLY A 194 10.87 -8.06 27.57
C GLY A 194 12.22 -8.45 28.14
N SER A 195 13.19 -8.58 27.24
CA SER A 195 14.57 -8.92 27.60
C SER A 195 15.54 -8.04 26.82
N ILE A 196 16.66 -7.68 27.44
CA ILE A 196 17.79 -7.01 26.77
C ILE A 196 19.11 -7.59 27.27
N ARG A 197 20.13 -7.56 26.40
CA ARG A 197 21.53 -7.82 26.73
C ARG A 197 22.32 -6.55 26.64
N ILE A 198 23.05 -6.23 27.71
CA ILE A 198 24.04 -5.15 27.73
C ILE A 198 25.42 -5.79 27.90
N ARG A 199 26.34 -5.48 26.98
CA ARG A 199 27.75 -5.81 27.15
C ARG A 199 28.51 -4.55 27.55
N PHE A 200 28.99 -4.51 28.78
CA PHE A 200 29.89 -3.48 29.24
C PHE A 200 31.32 -3.83 28.85
N VAL A 201 32.05 -2.86 28.32
CA VAL A 201 33.44 -3.00 27.88
C VAL A 201 34.26 -1.94 28.60
N GLN A 202 35.20 -2.34 29.47
CA GLN A 202 36.14 -1.43 30.12
C GLN A 202 37.10 -0.84 29.08
N ASP A 203 37.53 0.40 29.29
CA ASP A 203 38.65 0.97 28.55
C ASP A 203 39.98 0.26 28.89
N GLY A 204 41.05 0.66 28.21
CA GLY A 204 42.39 0.10 28.44
C GLY A 204 42.98 0.36 29.83
N THR A 205 42.39 1.26 30.62
CA THR A 205 42.82 1.57 31.99
C THR A 205 42.00 0.77 33.02
N GLY A 206 40.74 0.51 32.72
CA GLY A 206 39.79 -0.08 33.65
C GLY A 206 39.34 0.90 34.74
N SER A 207 38.98 0.33 35.89
CA SER A 207 38.49 0.98 37.11
C SER A 207 37.14 1.69 36.98
N ARG A 208 36.42 1.56 35.85
CA ARG A 208 35.09 2.17 35.71
C ARG A 208 34.05 1.37 36.47
N THR A 209 33.26 2.07 37.27
CA THR A 209 32.16 1.47 38.02
C THR A 209 30.84 1.69 37.30
N VAL A 210 29.91 0.75 37.48
CA VAL A 210 28.55 0.83 36.94
C VAL A 210 27.57 0.57 38.06
N VAL A 211 26.72 1.55 38.34
CA VAL A 211 25.59 1.42 39.27
C VAL A 211 24.36 0.96 38.49
N LEU A 212 23.90 -0.25 38.77
CA LEU A 212 22.67 -0.80 38.20
C LEU A 212 21.42 -0.07 38.74
N PRO A 213 20.29 -0.07 38.02
CA PRO A 213 19.07 0.56 38.52
C PRO A 213 18.55 -0.17 39.76
N SER A 214 17.86 0.55 40.65
CA SER A 214 17.24 -0.06 41.84
C SER A 214 16.15 -1.10 41.51
N SER A 215 15.58 -1.01 40.31
CA SER A 215 14.65 -2.00 39.75
C SER A 215 15.34 -3.33 39.38
N ALA A 216 16.66 -3.35 39.21
CA ALA A 216 17.41 -4.56 38.92
C ALA A 216 17.50 -5.48 40.15
N LYS A 217 16.98 -6.71 40.02
CA LYS A 217 16.98 -7.75 41.04
C LYS A 217 17.84 -8.93 40.60
N ALA A 218 18.86 -9.23 41.39
CA ALA A 218 19.80 -10.32 41.11
C ALA A 218 19.09 -11.67 41.12
N ILE A 219 19.28 -12.47 40.06
CA ILE A 219 18.95 -13.89 40.08
C ILE A 219 20.06 -14.63 40.85
N SER A 220 19.70 -15.61 41.68
CA SER A 220 20.67 -16.37 42.48
C SER A 220 21.87 -16.86 41.65
N GLY A 221 23.10 -16.67 42.16
CA GLY A 221 24.34 -17.09 41.49
C GLY A 221 24.94 -16.10 40.48
N THR A 222 24.24 -15.01 40.16
CA THR A 222 24.77 -13.91 39.34
C THR A 222 25.89 -13.14 40.04
N ASP A 223 26.82 -12.58 39.27
CA ASP A 223 27.69 -11.52 39.80
C ASP A 223 26.84 -10.27 40.10
N THR A 224 27.30 -9.42 41.01
CA THR A 224 26.59 -8.21 41.46
C THR A 224 27.28 -6.90 41.04
N SER A 225 28.38 -7.00 40.29
CA SER A 225 29.13 -5.84 39.80
C SER A 225 29.73 -6.10 38.42
N VAL A 226 29.83 -5.03 37.62
CA VAL A 226 30.56 -5.03 36.36
C VAL A 226 32.06 -5.12 36.65
N GLN A 227 32.77 -5.97 35.92
CA GLN A 227 34.22 -6.13 36.07
C GLN A 227 34.94 -4.81 35.76
N SER A 228 35.93 -4.48 36.58
CA SER A 228 36.69 -3.23 36.52
C SER A 228 38.12 -3.39 36.03
N ALA A 229 38.57 -4.62 35.74
CA ALA A 229 39.90 -4.81 35.14
C ALA A 229 39.99 -4.16 33.75
N ALA A 230 41.18 -3.69 33.38
CA ALA A 230 41.44 -3.11 32.07
C ALA A 230 40.96 -4.04 30.95
N SER A 231 40.22 -3.49 29.99
CA SER A 231 39.64 -4.20 28.85
C SER A 231 38.70 -5.36 29.18
N ALA A 232 38.34 -5.56 30.46
CA ALA A 232 37.41 -6.59 30.86
C ALA A 232 36.01 -6.32 30.29
N GLN A 233 35.30 -7.39 29.97
CA GLN A 233 33.93 -7.33 29.50
C GLN A 233 33.00 -8.02 30.49
N THR A 234 31.82 -7.45 30.68
CA THR A 234 30.73 -8.06 31.47
C THR A 234 29.49 -8.10 30.59
N VAL A 235 28.84 -9.26 30.54
CA VAL A 235 27.53 -9.40 29.88
C VAL A 235 26.47 -9.44 30.96
N LEU A 236 25.48 -8.56 30.82
CA LEU A 236 24.30 -8.44 31.66
C LEU A 236 23.07 -8.77 30.81
N HIS A 237 22.28 -9.73 31.24
CA HIS A 237 20.94 -10.01 30.74
C HIS A 237 19.92 -9.53 31.75
N LEU A 238 18.95 -8.75 31.28
CA LEU A 238 17.85 -8.20 32.07
C LEU A 238 16.53 -8.66 31.45
N THR A 239 15.59 -9.10 32.28
CA THR A 239 14.22 -9.44 31.86
C THR A 239 13.17 -8.83 32.77
N THR A 240 12.03 -8.43 32.22
CA THR A 240 10.86 -7.89 32.93
C THR A 240 9.56 -8.44 32.34
N ASP A 241 8.49 -8.45 33.13
CA ASP A 241 7.12 -8.82 32.77
C ASP A 241 6.08 -7.80 33.29
N ASN A 242 6.55 -6.69 33.89
CA ASN A 242 5.73 -5.78 34.68
C ASN A 242 5.98 -4.30 34.37
N GLY A 243 6.16 -3.96 33.10
CA GLY A 243 6.33 -2.57 32.69
C GLY A 243 7.70 -1.98 33.08
N GLY A 244 8.70 -2.83 33.35
CA GLY A 244 10.02 -2.38 33.80
C GLY A 244 10.08 -1.95 35.27
N THR A 245 9.01 -2.19 36.06
CA THR A 245 8.98 -1.93 37.50
C THR A 245 10.06 -2.72 38.24
N SER A 246 10.29 -3.96 37.81
CA SER A 246 11.43 -4.78 38.23
C SER A 246 12.06 -5.49 37.05
N TRP A 247 13.39 -5.63 37.09
CA TRP A 247 14.17 -6.37 36.11
C TRP A 247 14.94 -7.48 36.81
N ALA A 248 14.58 -8.74 36.58
CA ALA A 248 15.41 -9.85 37.00
C ALA A 248 16.66 -9.89 36.13
N TYR A 249 17.85 -10.04 36.73
CA TYR A 249 19.09 -10.02 35.97
C TYR A 249 20.03 -11.16 36.29
N SER A 250 20.79 -11.54 35.27
CA SER A 250 22.01 -12.34 35.41
C SER A 250 23.16 -11.62 34.70
N MET A 251 24.34 -11.61 35.31
CA MET A 251 25.55 -11.09 34.73
C MET A 251 26.75 -11.94 35.11
N LYS A 252 27.71 -12.00 34.17
CA LYS A 252 29.01 -12.62 34.36
C LYS A 252 30.08 -11.88 33.55
N ALA A 253 31.31 -11.97 34.04
CA ALA A 253 32.49 -11.65 33.27
C ALA A 253 32.58 -12.52 32.02
N VAL A 254 33.04 -11.93 30.91
CA VAL A 254 33.44 -12.70 29.72
C VAL A 254 34.88 -13.15 29.94
N ALA A 255 35.16 -14.45 29.74
CA ALA A 255 36.52 -14.95 29.79
C ALA A 255 37.38 -14.28 28.71
N ALA A 256 38.60 -13.90 29.07
CA ALA A 256 39.59 -13.30 28.17
C ALA A 256 40.12 -14.31 27.14
#